data_AF-A0A9E6VLI8-F1
#
_entry.id   AF-A0A9E6VLI8-F1
#
_cell.length_a   1.000
_cell.length_b   1.000
_cell.length_c   1.000
_cell.angle_alpha   90.00
_cell.angle_beta   90.00
_cell.angle_gamma   90.00
#
_symmetry.space_group_name_H-M   'P 1'
#
loop_
_entity.id
_entity.type
_entity.pdbx_description
1 polymer ?
#
loop_
_entity_poly.entity_id
_entity_poly.type
_entity_poly.pdbx_seq_one_letter_code
_entity_poly.pdbx_strand_id
1 'polypeptide(L)'
;MKNIFSPLVLVIFTTGAAFTGCESSAKKVENAEQDVAAAHAKLDQARIDSAAEYEKAKIEWAGRIASNEKALAEFRVKIAADKKETRIKNEVRLNELQKRNDAMKIKMHEYKHGEKTMWNDFKMSFTMIAVEFDRDMDAFEKSIADFGKK
;
A
#
# COMPACT_ATOMS: atom_id res chain seq x y z
N MET A 1 36.14 -38.02 17.58
CA MET A 1 36.20 -39.08 18.61
C MET A 1 35.17 -38.77 19.69
N LYS A 2 34.34 -39.77 20.02
CA LYS A 2 33.39 -39.91 21.16
C LYS A 2 32.16 -38.98 21.12
N ASN A 3 30.95 -39.41 20.75
CA ASN A 3 30.04 -40.46 21.24
C ASN A 3 29.22 -40.08 22.50
N ILE A 4 27.89 -39.98 22.27
CA ILE A 4 26.78 -40.58 23.04
C ILE A 4 26.38 -39.95 24.39
N PHE A 5 25.12 -39.50 24.50
CA PHE A 5 24.11 -40.05 25.44
C PHE A 5 22.68 -39.55 25.08
N SER A 6 21.79 -40.50 24.84
CA SER A 6 20.33 -40.35 24.69
C SER A 6 19.66 -40.45 26.09
N PRO A 7 18.38 -40.08 26.25
CA PRO A 7 17.42 -41.17 26.30
C PRO A 7 16.12 -40.91 25.53
N LEU A 8 15.85 -41.84 24.62
CA LEU A 8 14.59 -42.55 24.38
C LEU A 8 13.46 -42.19 25.35
N VAL A 9 12.42 -41.50 24.86
CA VAL A 9 11.10 -41.47 25.50
C VAL A 9 10.15 -42.26 24.60
N LEU A 10 9.90 -43.49 25.02
CA LEU A 10 8.88 -44.39 24.50
C LEU A 10 7.52 -43.92 25.04
N VAL A 11 6.69 -43.30 24.20
CA VAL A 11 5.27 -43.11 24.53
C VAL A 11 4.49 -44.22 23.82
N ILE A 12 4.08 -45.20 24.63
CA ILE A 12 3.10 -46.22 24.26
C ILE A 12 1.76 -45.52 24.10
N PHE A 13 1.18 -45.53 22.90
CA PHE A 13 -0.25 -45.25 22.75
C PHE A 13 -0.97 -46.55 22.40
N THR A 14 -1.83 -46.92 23.33
CA THR A 14 -2.63 -48.14 23.40
C THR A 14 -3.59 -48.28 22.23
N THR A 15 -3.68 -49.49 21.69
CA THR A 15 -4.74 -49.93 20.78
C THR A 15 -6.11 -49.83 21.45
N GLY A 16 -6.89 -48.83 21.03
CA GLY A 16 -8.34 -48.77 21.23
C GLY A 16 -9.03 -48.78 19.88
N ALA A 17 -9.47 -49.95 19.43
CA ALA A 17 -10.36 -50.06 18.27
C ALA A 17 -11.79 -49.72 18.72
N ALA A 18 -12.17 -48.45 18.56
CA ALA A 18 -13.57 -48.06 18.42
C ALA A 18 -13.78 -47.65 16.96
N PHE A 19 -14.42 -48.54 16.19
CA PHE A 19 -14.83 -48.31 14.81
C PHE A 19 -15.96 -47.28 14.77
N THR A 20 -15.62 -46.04 14.45
CA THR A 20 -16.52 -45.09 13.77
C THR A 20 -15.74 -44.39 12.65
N GLY A 21 -15.83 -44.95 11.44
CA GLY A 21 -15.55 -44.25 10.17
C GLY A 21 -14.07 -43.96 9.84
N CYS A 22 -13.28 -44.99 9.51
CA CYS A 22 -12.06 -44.77 8.73
C CYS A 22 -12.45 -44.30 7.32
N GLU A 23 -12.25 -43.02 6.99
CA GLU A 23 -12.15 -42.64 5.58
C GLU A 23 -11.03 -43.45 4.93
N SER A 24 -11.32 -44.13 3.82
CA SER A 24 -10.32 -44.92 3.10
C SER A 24 -9.13 -44.03 2.71
N SER A 25 -7.93 -44.60 2.65
CA SER A 25 -6.72 -43.88 2.21
C SER A 25 -6.93 -43.18 0.86
N ALA A 26 -7.70 -43.80 -0.04
CA ALA A 26 -8.12 -43.21 -1.31
C ALA A 26 -8.93 -41.91 -1.13
N LYS A 27 -9.90 -41.90 -0.20
CA LYS A 27 -10.71 -40.71 0.10
C LYS A 27 -9.89 -39.57 0.73
N LYS A 28 -8.88 -39.90 1.55
CA LYS A 28 -7.95 -38.91 2.09
C LYS A 28 -7.06 -38.27 1.03
N VAL A 29 -6.60 -39.06 0.05
CA VAL A 29 -5.82 -38.55 -1.10
C VAL A 29 -6.68 -37.66 -1.97
N GLU A 30 -7.91 -38.08 -2.30
CA GLU A 30 -8.87 -37.28 -3.07
C GLU A 30 -9.19 -35.95 -2.38
N ASN A 31 -9.44 -35.96 -1.07
CA ASN A 31 -9.67 -34.72 -0.30
C ASN A 31 -8.44 -33.80 -0.32
N ALA A 32 -7.22 -34.36 -0.19
CA ALA A 32 -6.00 -33.56 -0.24
C ALA A 32 -5.76 -32.94 -1.63
N GLU A 33 -6.05 -33.66 -2.71
CA GLU A 33 -5.98 -33.14 -4.08
C GLU A 33 -7.00 -32.00 -4.31
N GLN A 34 -8.23 -32.16 -3.80
CA GLN A 34 -9.26 -31.12 -3.85
C GLN A 34 -8.86 -29.88 -3.03
N ASP A 35 -8.30 -30.06 -1.83
CA ASP A 35 -7.84 -28.96 -0.98
C ASP A 35 -6.71 -28.17 -1.64
N VAL A 36 -5.75 -28.86 -2.28
CA VAL A 36 -4.66 -28.24 -3.03
C VAL A 36 -5.21 -27.48 -4.24
N ALA A 37 -6.12 -28.07 -5.01
CA ALA A 37 -6.76 -27.40 -6.14
C ALA A 37 -7.54 -26.14 -5.70
N ALA A 38 -8.30 -26.22 -4.60
CA ALA A 38 -9.02 -25.09 -4.02
C ALA A 38 -8.06 -23.99 -3.52
N ALA A 39 -6.93 -24.38 -2.92
CA ALA A 39 -5.90 -23.43 -2.48
C ALA A 39 -5.24 -22.71 -3.67
N HIS A 40 -4.95 -23.43 -4.77
CA HIS A 40 -4.45 -22.82 -6.01
C HIS A 40 -5.46 -21.85 -6.63
N ALA A 41 -6.72 -22.25 -6.75
CA ALA A 41 -7.77 -21.37 -7.26
C ALA A 41 -7.92 -20.09 -6.42
N LYS A 42 -7.90 -20.22 -5.09
CA LYS A 42 -7.92 -19.06 -4.17
C LYS A 42 -6.70 -18.17 -4.34
N LEU A 43 -5.51 -18.76 -4.51
CA LEU A 43 -4.28 -18.02 -4.75
C LEU A 43 -4.32 -17.24 -6.07
N ASP A 44 -4.81 -17.86 -7.14
CA ASP A 44 -4.92 -17.22 -8.44
C ASP A 44 -5.96 -16.09 -8.44
N GLN A 45 -7.11 -16.29 -7.78
CA GLN A 45 -8.09 -15.22 -7.59
C GLN A 45 -7.51 -14.05 -6.79
N ALA A 46 -6.81 -14.33 -5.69
CA ALA A 46 -6.17 -13.28 -4.89
C ALA A 46 -5.11 -12.49 -5.69
N ARG A 47 -4.41 -13.14 -6.64
CA ARG A 47 -3.49 -12.45 -7.55
C ARG A 47 -4.22 -11.53 -8.53
N ILE A 48 -5.32 -12.00 -9.12
CA ILE A 48 -6.16 -11.21 -10.03
C ILE A 48 -6.72 -9.98 -9.30
N ASP A 49 -7.28 -10.17 -8.11
CA ASP A 49 -7.87 -9.09 -7.30
C ASP A 49 -6.80 -8.06 -6.91
N SER A 50 -5.62 -8.52 -6.48
CA SER A 50 -4.49 -7.65 -6.14
C SER A 50 -4.01 -6.81 -7.33
N ALA A 51 -3.94 -7.40 -8.53
CA ALA A 51 -3.57 -6.69 -9.74
C ALA A 51 -4.63 -5.65 -10.14
N ALA A 52 -5.92 -5.99 -10.03
CA ALA A 52 -7.01 -5.07 -10.32
C ALA A 52 -7.04 -3.89 -9.33
N GLU A 53 -6.83 -4.15 -8.03
CA GLU A 53 -6.71 -3.11 -7.01
C GLU A 53 -5.53 -2.19 -7.27
N TYR A 54 -4.39 -2.74 -7.66
CA TYR A 54 -3.20 -1.98 -7.99
C TYR A 54 -3.46 -1.00 -9.14
N GLU A 55 -4.02 -1.48 -10.26
CA GLU A 55 -4.31 -0.63 -11.41
C GLU A 55 -5.34 0.46 -11.09
N LYS A 56 -6.38 0.12 -10.31
CA LYS A 56 -7.36 1.12 -9.86
C LYS A 56 -6.71 2.22 -9.02
N ALA A 57 -5.91 1.84 -8.03
CA ALA A 57 -5.23 2.79 -7.16
C ALA A 57 -4.25 3.68 -7.95
N LYS A 58 -3.53 3.12 -8.93
CA LYS A 58 -2.64 3.88 -9.80
C LYS A 58 -3.37 4.96 -10.60
N ILE A 59 -4.56 4.64 -11.14
CA ILE A 59 -5.41 5.61 -11.84
C ILE A 59 -5.87 6.71 -10.88
N GLU A 60 -6.35 6.34 -9.69
CA GLU A 60 -6.80 7.30 -8.67
C GLU A 60 -5.68 8.25 -8.25
N TRP A 61 -4.48 7.71 -7.98
CA TRP A 61 -3.32 8.50 -7.59
C TRP A 61 -2.81 9.39 -8.72
N ALA A 62 -2.81 8.91 -9.97
CA ALA A 62 -2.46 9.74 -11.12
C ALA A 62 -3.44 10.91 -11.29
N GLY A 63 -4.74 10.64 -11.15
CA GLY A 63 -5.77 11.68 -11.17
C GLY A 63 -5.58 12.72 -10.06
N ARG A 64 -5.23 12.26 -8.86
CA ARG A 64 -4.93 13.13 -7.72
C ARG A 64 -3.70 14.01 -7.95
N ILE A 65 -2.61 13.42 -8.42
CA ILE A 65 -1.37 14.16 -8.76
C ILE A 65 -1.66 15.23 -9.82
N ALA A 66 -2.45 14.90 -10.86
CA ALA A 66 -2.83 15.87 -11.88
C ALA A 66 -3.70 17.02 -11.30
N SER A 67 -4.63 16.70 -10.40
CA SER A 67 -5.42 17.71 -9.69
C SER A 67 -4.55 18.63 -8.84
N ASN A 68 -3.56 18.06 -8.14
CA ASN A 68 -2.59 18.81 -7.36
C ASN A 68 -1.74 19.74 -8.25
N GLU A 69 -1.22 19.24 -9.37
CA GLU A 69 -0.46 20.05 -10.35
C GLU A 69 -1.28 21.25 -10.82
N LYS A 70 -2.59 21.05 -11.09
CA LYS A 70 -3.51 22.13 -11.45
C LYS A 70 -3.68 23.15 -10.32
N ALA A 71 -3.95 22.71 -9.10
CA ALA A 71 -4.12 23.60 -7.95
C ALA A 71 -2.84 24.40 -7.64
N LEU A 72 -1.66 23.78 -7.74
CA LEU A 72 -0.37 24.45 -7.59
C LEU A 72 -0.16 25.52 -8.66
N ALA A 73 -0.57 25.26 -9.91
CA ALA A 73 -0.52 26.26 -10.98
C ALA A 73 -1.47 27.44 -10.71
N GLU A 74 -2.69 27.17 -10.23
CA GLU A 74 -3.63 28.22 -9.83
C GLU A 74 -3.09 29.07 -8.68
N PHE A 75 -2.44 28.45 -7.69
CA PHE A 75 -1.77 29.20 -6.63
C PHE A 75 -0.62 30.06 -7.13
N ARG A 76 0.18 29.58 -8.10
CA ARG A 76 1.24 30.39 -8.73
C ARG A 76 0.67 31.68 -9.32
N VAL A 77 -0.48 31.61 -9.96
CA VAL A 77 -1.18 32.77 -10.51
C VAL A 77 -1.68 33.70 -9.40
N LYS A 78 -2.32 33.15 -8.35
CA LYS A 78 -2.85 33.94 -7.23
C LYS A 78 -1.76 34.74 -6.51
N ILE A 79 -0.61 34.13 -6.22
CA ILE A 79 0.46 34.78 -5.46
C ILE A 79 1.27 35.79 -6.28
N ALA A 80 1.14 35.79 -7.61
CA ALA A 80 1.84 36.75 -8.46
C ALA A 80 1.41 38.20 -8.17
N ALA A 81 0.16 38.39 -7.73
CA ALA A 81 -0.39 39.69 -7.34
C ALA A 81 0.06 40.14 -5.93
N ASP A 82 0.72 39.28 -5.15
CA ASP A 82 1.12 39.61 -3.79
C ASP A 82 2.22 40.68 -3.74
N LYS A 83 2.26 41.42 -2.62
CA LYS A 83 3.39 42.29 -2.26
C LYS A 83 4.67 41.46 -2.21
N LYS A 84 5.80 42.05 -2.64
CA LYS A 84 7.09 41.34 -2.83
C LYS A 84 7.48 40.43 -1.65
N GLU A 85 7.36 40.91 -0.41
CA GLU A 85 7.74 40.13 0.76
C GLU A 85 6.84 38.90 0.99
N THR A 86 5.52 39.08 0.87
CA THR A 86 4.53 38.00 0.94
C THR A 86 4.73 37.00 -0.20
N ARG A 87 4.94 37.51 -1.41
CA ARG A 87 5.17 36.69 -2.59
C ARG A 87 6.35 35.74 -2.41
N ILE A 88 7.49 36.24 -1.92
CA ILE A 88 8.68 35.41 -1.67
C ILE A 88 8.36 34.28 -0.68
N LYS A 89 7.66 34.57 0.42
CA LYS A 89 7.28 33.55 1.42
C LYS A 89 6.34 32.50 0.81
N ASN A 90 5.38 32.94 -0.01
CA ASN A 90 4.44 32.05 -0.69
C ASN A 90 5.12 31.20 -1.77
N GLU A 91 6.07 31.76 -2.53
CA GLU A 91 6.85 31.05 -3.54
C GLU A 91 7.68 29.91 -2.92
N VAL A 92 8.30 30.14 -1.74
CA VAL A 92 9.04 29.09 -1.03
C VAL A 92 8.13 27.91 -0.66
N ARG A 93 6.99 28.19 -0.02
CA ARG A 93 6.01 27.15 0.35
C ARG A 93 5.45 26.42 -0.87
N LEU A 94 5.14 27.16 -1.93
CA LEU A 94 4.63 26.59 -3.16
C LEU A 94 5.64 25.68 -3.86
N ASN A 95 6.94 26.02 -3.80
CA ASN A 95 8.01 25.17 -4.29
C ASN A 95 8.20 23.90 -3.44
N GLU A 96 8.02 23.97 -2.12
CA GLU A 96 8.03 22.79 -1.25
C GLU A 96 6.86 21.85 -1.57
N LEU A 97 5.65 22.40 -1.76
CA LEU A 97 4.49 21.62 -2.20
C LEU A 97 4.74 20.98 -3.56
N GLN A 98 5.29 21.72 -4.53
CA GLN A 98 5.65 21.15 -5.83
C GLN A 98 6.59 19.95 -5.69
N LYS A 99 7.67 20.09 -4.91
CA LYS A 99 8.62 18.99 -4.68
C LYS A 99 7.96 17.76 -4.06
N ARG A 100 7.02 17.94 -3.12
CA ARG A 100 6.28 16.81 -2.52
C ARG A 100 5.37 16.13 -3.54
N ASN A 101 4.68 16.89 -4.38
CA ASN A 101 3.85 16.33 -5.45
C ASN A 101 4.68 15.56 -6.49
N ASP A 102 5.85 16.10 -6.85
CA ASP A 102 6.80 15.41 -7.75
C ASP A 102 7.34 14.12 -7.10
N ALA A 103 7.62 14.14 -5.79
CA ALA A 103 8.01 12.94 -5.05
C ALA A 103 6.91 11.87 -5.01
N MET A 104 5.64 12.26 -4.88
CA MET A 104 4.50 11.34 -5.01
C MET A 104 4.46 10.68 -6.39
N LYS A 105 4.69 11.46 -7.45
CA LYS A 105 4.77 10.97 -8.83
C LYS A 105 5.89 9.95 -9.00
N ILE A 106 7.09 10.27 -8.53
CA ILE A 106 8.24 9.36 -8.55
C ILE A 106 7.91 8.07 -7.79
N LYS A 107 7.40 8.17 -6.56
CA LYS A 107 7.03 7.02 -5.73
C LYS A 107 5.98 6.12 -6.40
N MET A 108 5.01 6.71 -7.08
CA MET A 108 4.01 5.95 -7.87
C MET A 108 4.66 5.20 -9.04
N HIS A 109 5.62 5.82 -9.74
CA HIS A 109 6.31 5.22 -10.88
C HIS A 109 7.34 4.15 -10.49
N GLU A 110 8.01 4.32 -9.35
CA GLU A 110 9.04 3.39 -8.88
C GLU A 110 8.46 2.09 -8.33
N TYR A 111 7.21 2.09 -7.85
CA TYR A 111 6.58 0.87 -7.36
C TYR A 111 6.22 -0.06 -8.52
N LYS A 112 6.85 -1.24 -8.50
CA LYS A 112 6.56 -2.34 -9.42
C LYS A 112 5.74 -3.42 -8.70
N HIS A 113 4.51 -3.61 -9.17
CA HIS A 113 3.64 -4.67 -8.65
C HIS A 113 4.30 -6.04 -8.85
N GLY A 114 4.39 -6.84 -7.79
CA GLY A 114 5.05 -8.15 -7.80
C GLY A 114 6.48 -8.19 -7.24
N GLU A 115 7.08 -7.06 -6.86
CA GLU A 115 8.31 -7.05 -6.05
C GLU A 115 8.04 -7.43 -4.58
N LYS A 116 9.10 -7.74 -3.81
CA LYS A 116 9.03 -8.16 -2.38
C LYS A 116 8.26 -7.18 -1.47
N THR A 117 8.02 -5.96 -1.92
CA THR A 117 7.29 -4.93 -1.18
C THR A 117 5.79 -5.24 -1.18
N MET A 118 5.24 -5.51 0.00
CA MET A 118 3.82 -5.80 0.15
C MET A 118 2.99 -4.63 -0.36
N TRP A 119 2.07 -4.91 -1.29
CA TRP A 119 1.14 -3.93 -1.88
C TRP A 119 0.45 -3.05 -0.83
N ASN A 120 0.03 -3.66 0.28
CA ASN A 120 -0.64 -2.97 1.37
C ASN A 120 0.24 -1.90 2.05
N ASP A 121 1.52 -2.19 2.27
CA ASP A 121 2.44 -1.24 2.90
C ASP A 121 2.69 -0.05 1.99
N PHE A 122 2.85 -0.30 0.70
CA PHE A 122 3.01 0.75 -0.28
C PHE A 122 1.75 1.63 -0.38
N LYS A 123 0.57 1.01 -0.51
CA LYS A 123 -0.73 1.70 -0.54
C LYS A 123 -0.94 2.56 0.71
N MET A 124 -0.65 2.03 1.89
CA MET A 124 -0.75 2.75 3.15
C MET A 124 0.22 3.94 3.19
N SER A 125 1.47 3.71 2.82
CA SER A 125 2.49 4.76 2.80
C SER A 125 2.15 5.88 1.81
N PHE A 126 1.66 5.54 0.62
CA PHE A 126 1.20 6.52 -0.36
C PHE A 126 0.01 7.32 0.17
N THR A 127 -0.97 6.63 0.80
CA THR A 127 -2.15 7.27 1.39
C THR A 127 -1.78 8.26 2.48
N MET A 128 -0.82 7.93 3.35
CA MET A 128 -0.35 8.87 4.38
C MET A 128 0.26 10.13 3.77
N ILE A 129 1.16 9.99 2.80
CA ILE A 129 1.78 11.12 2.09
C ILE A 129 0.70 11.98 1.43
N ALA A 130 -0.29 11.34 0.80
CA ALA A 130 -1.40 12.02 0.17
C ALA A 130 -2.21 12.87 1.18
N VAL A 131 -2.54 12.32 2.36
CA VAL A 131 -3.27 13.02 3.41
C VAL A 131 -2.48 14.21 3.97
N GLU A 132 -1.17 14.05 4.17
CA GLU A 132 -0.30 15.14 4.61
C GLU A 132 -0.26 16.26 3.57
N PHE A 133 -0.14 15.90 2.29
CA PHE A 133 -0.15 16.86 1.20
C PHE A 133 -1.44 17.69 1.16
N ASP A 134 -2.61 17.07 1.34
CA ASP A 134 -3.89 17.80 1.36
C ASP A 134 -3.94 18.81 2.50
N ARG A 135 -3.47 18.40 3.68
CA ARG A 135 -3.42 19.31 4.84
C ARG A 135 -2.52 20.51 4.55
N ASP A 136 -1.38 20.29 3.90
CA ASP A 136 -0.46 21.37 3.56
C ASP A 136 -1.04 22.30 2.49
N MET A 137 -1.76 21.75 1.49
CA MET A 137 -2.46 22.53 0.47
C MET A 137 -3.56 23.40 1.09
N ASP A 138 -4.38 22.84 1.98
CA ASP A 138 -5.42 23.58 2.71
C ASP A 138 -4.84 24.69 3.57
N ALA A 139 -3.74 24.40 4.28
CA ALA A 139 -3.05 25.38 5.11
C ALA A 139 -2.44 26.50 4.25
N PHE A 140 -1.91 26.16 3.08
CA PHE A 140 -1.35 27.12 2.15
C PHE A 140 -2.43 28.03 1.55
N GLU A 141 -3.55 27.46 1.10
CA GLU A 141 -4.69 28.23 0.59
C GLU A 141 -5.21 29.24 1.62
N LYS A 142 -5.41 28.79 2.87
CA LYS A 142 -5.81 29.67 3.98
C LYS A 142 -4.80 30.81 4.17
N SER A 143 -3.51 30.51 4.10
CA SER A 143 -2.47 31.53 4.23
C SER A 143 -2.53 32.58 3.11
N ILE A 144 -2.76 32.17 1.86
CA ILE A 144 -2.96 33.10 0.73
C ILE A 144 -4.18 33.99 1.00
N ALA A 145 -5.30 33.41 1.44
CA ALA A 145 -6.53 34.13 1.72
C ALA A 145 -6.40 35.16 2.85
N ASP A 146 -5.61 34.86 3.88
CA ASP A 146 -5.39 35.77 5.01
C ASP A 146 -4.46 36.94 4.65
N PHE A 147 -3.46 36.71 3.80
CA PHE A 147 -2.59 37.78 3.32
C PHE A 147 -3.29 38.72 2.33
N GLY A 148 -4.26 38.23 1.55
CA GLY A 148 -5.06 39.05 0.63
C GLY A 148 -6.03 40.02 1.31
N LYS A 149 -6.28 39.88 2.62
CA LYS A 149 -7.18 40.73 3.41
C LYS A 149 -6.48 41.91 4.12
N LYS A 150 -5.15 42.07 4.00
CA LYS A 150 -4.34 43.12 4.64
C LYS A 150 -3.64 44.06 3.65
#